data_AF-A0A7C9KJS7-F1
#
_entry.id   AF-A0A7C9KJS7-F1
#
_cell.length_a   1.000
_cell.length_b   1.000
_cell.length_c   1.000
_cell.angle_alpha   90.00
_cell.angle_beta   90.00
_cell.angle_gamma   90.00
#
_symmetry.space_group_name_H-M   'P 1'
#
loop_
_entity.id
_entity.type
_entity.pdbx_description
1 polymer ?
#
loop_
_entity_poly.entity_id
_entity_poly.type
_entity_poly.pdbx_seq_one_letter_code
_entity_poly.pdbx_strand_id
1 'polypeptide(L)'
;MKFNPPITPQVSLLSGLILYIALPNQSLGYPVEVLKSIPIQTQVSPLLGTMNTSLGEIATTQHQVGAAINQNGSKIATQIEQSAQAQRDQDIFAHQTDRLEQARRTYTVPDSICTESGSGMASQIQNGTRTRQSSLASGNGISNNKIRQGVTTPIPARGQAQFRVAAIHADYCDAVDFAAYGGTPLCKSISELPGGDKRLTSLLDGAGKDGKSPDLTFDQKQTDAAMAYILNSSATSAGKQLSKGEVKTTSGQQYVGLMTQYEAVNSAAREPMLAMLSASQPNEATRDVLRETLTASSAAEYFNRTASDEAKRAGIMSEREFEQFEVGRRYANTNYQTDLQSMEGDNLIRESIRTQSLQNWLLLGIKQQLQKNNILQGQLLSLNATESYRPQLQVKMQEVNAGAARHD
;
A
#
# COMPACT_ATOMS: atom_id res chain seq x y z
N MET A 1 -71.66 16.84 55.39
CA MET A 1 -71.64 18.30 55.63
C MET A 1 -70.51 18.88 54.81
N LYS A 2 -70.61 19.83 53.88
CA LYS A 2 -71.66 20.61 53.18
C LYS A 2 -71.07 20.83 51.76
N PHE A 3 -71.70 20.31 50.71
CA PHE A 3 -72.58 21.01 49.75
C PHE A 3 -71.88 21.86 48.65
N ASN A 4 -71.80 21.24 47.46
CA ASN A 4 -72.19 21.70 46.10
C ASN A 4 -71.44 22.79 45.30
N PRO A 5 -71.52 22.71 43.93
CA PRO A 5 -70.60 23.29 42.94
C PRO A 5 -71.26 24.45 42.14
N PRO A 6 -71.02 24.59 40.82
CA PRO A 6 -69.94 25.27 40.06
C PRO A 6 -70.43 26.60 39.44
N ILE A 7 -69.63 27.35 38.63
CA ILE A 7 -70.09 28.26 37.54
C ILE A 7 -68.86 28.78 36.72
N THR A 8 -68.92 28.63 35.39
CA THR A 8 -68.11 29.26 34.31
C THR A 8 -68.72 30.62 33.88
N PRO A 9 -67.99 31.60 33.27
CA PRO A 9 -67.82 31.73 31.78
C PRO A 9 -66.42 32.29 31.35
N GLN A 10 -65.80 31.90 30.22
CA GLN A 10 -65.92 32.33 28.79
C GLN A 10 -65.20 33.65 28.36
N VAL A 11 -64.34 33.53 27.32
CA VAL A 11 -64.16 34.43 26.12
C VAL A 11 -63.35 35.73 26.35
N SER A 12 -62.46 36.29 25.50
CA SER A 12 -61.86 36.10 24.14
C SER A 12 -60.68 37.11 24.05
N LEU A 13 -59.48 36.76 23.57
CA LEU A 13 -58.98 36.87 22.18
C LEU A 13 -58.96 38.31 21.58
N LEU A 14 -57.75 38.72 21.16
CA LEU A 14 -57.36 39.85 20.30
C LEU A 14 -57.42 41.29 20.86
N SER A 15 -56.24 41.86 21.14
CA SER A 15 -55.85 43.23 20.74
C SER A 15 -54.35 43.44 20.98
N GLY A 16 -53.61 43.85 19.94
CA GLY A 16 -52.31 44.51 20.12
C GLY A 16 -51.06 43.79 19.60
N LEU A 17 -51.10 43.24 18.39
CA LEU A 17 -49.88 43.12 17.58
C LEU A 17 -49.46 44.54 17.14
N ILE A 18 -48.15 44.78 17.04
CA ILE A 18 -47.48 45.94 16.39
C ILE A 18 -47.25 47.16 17.28
N LEU A 19 -46.15 47.14 18.05
CA LEU A 19 -45.09 48.17 17.99
C LEU A 19 -43.92 47.71 18.88
N TYR A 20 -42.84 47.22 18.29
CA TYR A 20 -41.43 47.37 18.75
C TYR A 20 -40.55 46.44 17.91
N ILE A 21 -40.37 46.82 16.64
CA ILE A 21 -39.21 46.42 15.85
C ILE A 21 -38.09 47.38 16.24
N ALA A 22 -37.18 46.95 17.11
CA ALA A 22 -35.83 47.49 17.27
C ALA A 22 -34.95 46.42 17.95
N LEU A 23 -33.97 45.91 17.20
CA LEU A 23 -32.91 44.94 17.56
C LEU A 23 -32.04 45.42 18.76
N PRO A 24 -31.07 44.64 19.32
CA PRO A 24 -30.88 43.18 19.41
C PRO A 24 -30.50 42.67 20.84
N ASN A 25 -30.71 41.35 21.05
CA ASN A 25 -29.97 40.41 21.91
C ASN A 25 -29.29 40.87 23.22
N GLN A 26 -29.88 40.49 24.37
CA GLN A 26 -29.13 39.93 25.52
C GLN A 26 -29.99 38.86 26.21
N SER A 27 -29.73 37.57 25.91
CA SER A 27 -30.31 36.46 26.64
C SER A 27 -29.49 36.18 27.90
N LEU A 28 -30.08 36.47 29.06
CA LEU A 28 -29.63 35.96 30.35
C LEU A 28 -29.92 34.44 30.39
N GLY A 29 -28.86 33.67 30.64
CA GLY A 29 -28.92 32.21 30.68
C GLY A 29 -29.67 31.69 31.90
N TYR A 30 -30.62 30.81 31.65
CA TYR A 30 -31.02 29.81 32.64
C TYR A 30 -30.00 28.66 32.56
N PRO A 31 -29.36 28.24 33.67
CA PRO A 31 -28.56 27.02 33.65
C PRO A 31 -29.50 25.84 33.44
N VAL A 32 -29.47 25.26 32.25
CA VAL A 32 -29.97 23.89 32.07
C VAL A 32 -28.93 23.01 32.75
N GLU A 33 -29.28 22.45 33.91
CA GLU A 33 -28.53 21.33 34.46
C GLU A 33 -28.48 20.23 33.40
N VAL A 34 -27.31 20.07 32.79
CA VAL A 34 -26.99 18.90 31.98
C VAL A 34 -27.03 17.72 32.93
N LEU A 35 -28.16 17.02 32.96
CA LEU A 35 -28.26 15.66 33.46
C LEU A 35 -27.16 14.86 32.75
N LYS A 36 -26.06 14.70 33.49
CA LYS A 36 -24.82 13.97 33.21
C LYS A 36 -24.81 13.28 31.84
N SER A 37 -23.92 13.73 30.96
CA SER A 37 -23.49 13.03 29.75
C SER A 37 -22.73 11.74 30.11
N ILE A 38 -23.42 10.77 30.69
CA ILE A 38 -22.89 9.45 31.02
C ILE A 38 -22.42 8.70 29.75
N PRO A 39 -23.04 8.81 28.55
CA PRO A 39 -22.58 8.04 27.39
C PRO A 39 -21.24 8.51 26.81
N ILE A 40 -20.97 9.82 26.80
CA ILE A 40 -19.72 10.34 26.21
C ILE A 40 -18.54 10.01 27.12
N GLN A 41 -18.64 10.18 28.43
CA GLN A 41 -17.51 9.92 29.35
C GLN A 41 -17.32 8.43 29.70
N THR A 42 -18.37 7.59 29.63
CA THR A 42 -18.24 6.16 30.01
C THR A 42 -18.20 5.20 28.82
N GLN A 43 -18.63 5.61 27.62
CA GLN A 43 -18.59 4.75 26.43
C GLN A 43 -17.72 5.34 25.33
N VAL A 44 -17.78 6.65 25.08
CA VAL A 44 -17.01 7.26 23.97
C VAL A 44 -15.59 7.67 24.40
N SER A 45 -15.38 8.24 25.60
CA SER A 45 -14.06 8.66 26.09
C SER A 45 -13.10 7.51 26.39
N PRO A 46 -13.53 6.35 26.92
CA PRO A 46 -12.64 5.20 27.06
C PRO A 46 -12.33 4.56 25.71
N LEU A 47 -13.27 4.56 24.75
CA LEU A 47 -13.05 4.11 23.38
C LEU A 47 -12.16 5.06 22.57
N LEU A 48 -12.30 6.37 22.76
CA LEU A 48 -11.35 7.38 22.25
C LEU A 48 -10.02 7.26 22.99
N GLY A 49 -10.02 6.91 24.27
CA GLY A 49 -8.83 6.66 25.08
C GLY A 49 -8.06 5.46 24.57
N THR A 50 -8.71 4.30 24.35
CA THR A 50 -8.09 3.10 23.78
C THR A 50 -7.75 3.27 22.31
N MET A 51 -8.56 3.99 21.52
CA MET A 51 -8.15 4.41 20.17
C MET A 51 -6.94 5.34 20.22
N ASN A 52 -6.80 6.23 21.22
CA ASN A 52 -5.66 7.12 21.40
C ASN A 52 -4.45 6.40 22.00
N THR A 53 -4.64 5.29 22.72
CA THR A 53 -3.56 4.39 23.17
C THR A 53 -3.10 3.48 22.04
N SER A 54 -3.98 2.92 21.21
CA SER A 54 -3.59 2.15 20.02
C SER A 54 -3.06 3.05 18.90
N LEU A 55 -3.62 4.24 18.69
CA LEU A 55 -3.00 5.28 17.86
C LEU A 55 -1.73 5.83 18.51
N GLY A 56 -1.60 5.78 19.84
CA GLY A 56 -0.40 6.15 20.59
C GLY A 56 0.69 5.09 20.51
N GLU A 57 0.35 3.81 20.41
CA GLU A 57 1.23 2.66 20.17
C GLU A 57 1.61 2.58 18.69
N ILE A 58 0.67 2.86 17.77
CA ILE A 58 0.94 3.02 16.33
C ILE A 58 1.76 4.29 16.10
N ALA A 59 1.48 5.39 16.80
CA ALA A 59 2.25 6.62 16.74
C ALA A 59 3.60 6.43 17.39
N THR A 60 3.76 5.75 18.53
CA THR A 60 5.08 5.47 19.12
C THR A 60 5.84 4.44 18.30
N THR A 61 5.19 3.49 17.63
CA THR A 61 5.85 2.61 16.66
C THR A 61 6.23 3.37 15.39
N GLN A 62 5.36 4.25 14.86
CA GLN A 62 5.68 5.18 13.77
C GLN A 62 6.67 6.27 14.19
N HIS A 63 6.81 6.58 15.48
CA HIS A 63 7.74 7.56 16.00
C HIS A 63 9.05 6.90 16.40
N GLN A 64 9.07 5.62 16.78
CA GLN A 64 10.28 4.83 16.97
C GLN A 64 10.85 4.38 15.63
N VAL A 65 10.00 3.97 14.68
CA VAL A 65 10.38 3.67 13.29
C VAL A 65 10.63 4.96 12.54
N GLY A 66 9.82 6.01 12.70
CA GLY A 66 10.04 7.33 12.10
C GLY A 66 11.21 8.09 12.72
N ALA A 67 11.52 7.92 14.01
CA ALA A 67 12.75 8.43 14.62
C ALA A 67 13.94 7.54 14.30
N ALA A 68 13.80 6.22 14.12
CA ALA A 68 14.88 5.38 13.61
C ALA A 68 15.15 5.63 12.12
N ILE A 69 14.12 5.98 11.33
CA ILE A 69 14.21 6.39 9.92
C ILE A 69 14.66 7.85 9.81
N ASN A 70 14.29 8.76 10.70
CA ASN A 70 14.86 10.11 10.72
C ASN A 70 16.27 10.09 11.30
N GLN A 71 16.61 9.26 12.29
CA GLN A 71 17.97 9.14 12.80
C GLN A 71 18.88 8.40 11.82
N ASN A 72 18.43 7.34 11.14
CA ASN A 72 19.23 6.69 10.09
C ASN A 72 19.17 7.42 8.76
N GLY A 73 18.04 7.99 8.38
CA GLY A 73 17.85 8.77 7.16
C GLY A 73 18.55 10.12 7.22
N SER A 74 18.53 10.83 8.35
CA SER A 74 19.41 12.00 8.54
C SER A 74 20.86 11.57 8.58
N LYS A 75 21.24 10.48 9.25
CA LYS A 75 22.64 10.03 9.29
C LYS A 75 23.15 9.59 7.92
N ILE A 76 22.35 8.91 7.11
CA ILE A 76 22.67 8.49 5.74
C ILE A 76 22.65 9.69 4.77
N ALA A 77 21.65 10.57 4.85
CA ALA A 77 21.61 11.79 4.04
C ALA A 77 22.78 12.72 4.37
N THR A 78 23.12 12.87 5.66
CA THR A 78 24.29 13.65 6.11
C THR A 78 25.59 12.96 5.70
N GLN A 79 25.67 11.62 5.67
CA GLN A 79 26.83 10.90 5.14
C GLN A 79 26.97 11.05 3.62
N ILE A 80 25.86 11.05 2.88
CA ILE A 80 25.83 11.31 1.43
C ILE A 80 26.23 12.75 1.14
N GLU A 81 25.74 13.71 1.92
CA GLU A 81 26.05 15.14 1.79
C GLU A 81 27.51 15.43 2.17
N GLN A 82 28.03 14.77 3.22
CA GLN A 82 29.45 14.81 3.60
C GLN A 82 30.34 14.12 2.57
N SER A 83 29.91 13.01 1.97
CA SER A 83 30.64 12.33 0.89
C SER A 83 30.68 13.18 -0.39
N ALA A 84 29.58 13.85 -0.72
CA ALA A 84 29.49 14.78 -1.84
C ALA A 84 30.26 16.11 -1.58
N GLN A 85 30.35 16.57 -0.34
CA GLN A 85 31.21 17.71 0.04
C GLN A 85 32.69 17.33 0.04
N ALA A 86 33.06 16.16 0.56
CA ALA A 86 34.44 15.66 0.53
C ALA A 86 34.97 15.45 -0.90
N GLN A 87 34.10 15.03 -1.83
CA GLN A 87 34.43 14.99 -3.27
C GLN A 87 34.65 16.38 -3.87
N ARG A 88 33.79 17.36 -3.54
CA ARG A 88 33.94 18.75 -4.01
C ARG A 88 35.22 19.41 -3.47
N ASP A 89 35.60 19.12 -2.23
CA ASP A 89 36.80 19.67 -1.60
C ASP A 89 38.09 19.02 -2.13
N GLN A 90 38.06 17.75 -2.56
CA GLN A 90 39.16 17.12 -3.30
C GLN A 90 39.33 17.68 -4.72
N ASP A 91 38.23 18.06 -5.39
CA ASP A 91 38.27 18.57 -6.76
C ASP A 91 38.84 20.00 -6.89
N ILE A 92 38.71 20.79 -5.82
CA ILE A 92 39.18 22.19 -5.74
C ILE A 92 40.70 22.29 -5.54
N PHE A 93 41.36 21.27 -4.98
CA PHE A 93 42.81 21.30 -4.71
C PHE A 93 43.70 21.01 -5.93
N ALA A 94 43.13 20.56 -7.06
CA ALA A 94 43.87 20.16 -8.26
C ALA A 94 43.70 21.17 -9.41
N HIS A 95 44.42 22.30 -9.37
CA HIS A 95 44.52 23.26 -10.48
C HIS A 95 45.69 22.88 -11.43
N GLN A 96 45.75 23.21 -12.73
CA GLN A 96 44.71 23.52 -13.73
C GLN A 96 45.21 23.41 -15.20
N THR A 97 46.39 22.85 -15.50
CA THR A 97 46.90 22.86 -16.90
C THR A 97 47.38 21.50 -17.44
N ASP A 98 47.91 20.60 -16.59
CA ASP A 98 48.11 19.18 -16.97
C ASP A 98 46.79 18.37 -16.99
N ARG A 99 45.73 18.94 -16.41
CA ARG A 99 44.41 18.33 -16.27
C ARG A 99 43.70 18.08 -17.60
N LEU A 100 43.98 18.82 -18.68
CA LEU A 100 43.23 18.66 -19.94
C LEU A 100 43.64 17.40 -20.73
N GLU A 101 44.95 17.09 -20.79
CA GLU A 101 45.47 15.90 -21.47
C GLU A 101 45.23 14.63 -20.64
N GLN A 102 45.40 14.72 -19.31
CA GLN A 102 45.15 13.60 -18.41
C GLN A 102 43.66 13.36 -18.18
N ALA A 103 42.82 14.40 -18.13
CA ALA A 103 41.38 14.22 -18.01
C ALA A 103 40.77 13.54 -19.25
N ARG A 104 41.32 13.77 -20.44
CA ARG A 104 40.85 13.11 -21.65
C ARG A 104 41.10 11.61 -21.64
N ARG A 105 42.07 11.12 -20.86
CA ARG A 105 42.37 9.69 -20.67
C ARG A 105 41.74 9.10 -19.40
N THR A 106 41.59 9.90 -18.34
CA THR A 106 41.06 9.47 -17.04
C THR A 106 39.54 9.63 -16.91
N TYR A 107 38.90 10.54 -17.66
CA TYR A 107 37.43 10.76 -17.63
C TYR A 107 36.71 10.28 -18.89
N THR A 108 37.39 9.73 -19.89
CA THR A 108 36.73 8.77 -20.79
C THR A 108 36.51 7.49 -20.00
N VAL A 109 35.39 7.44 -19.28
CA VAL A 109 34.79 6.15 -19.03
C VAL A 109 34.51 5.57 -20.42
N PRO A 110 34.96 4.35 -20.75
CA PRO A 110 34.44 3.67 -21.92
C PRO A 110 32.90 3.80 -21.90
N ASP A 111 32.29 4.24 -23.01
CA ASP A 111 30.85 4.52 -23.12
C ASP A 111 29.97 3.34 -22.61
N SER A 112 30.56 2.15 -22.41
CA SER A 112 29.91 0.94 -21.95
C SER A 112 29.91 0.66 -20.43
N ILE A 113 30.78 1.26 -19.60
CA ILE A 113 30.90 0.84 -18.17
C ILE A 113 30.09 1.75 -17.22
N CYS A 114 30.15 3.07 -17.38
CA CYS A 114 29.41 4.04 -16.54
C CYS A 114 28.29 4.75 -17.28
N THR A 115 27.76 4.16 -18.36
CA THR A 115 26.65 4.73 -19.14
C THR A 115 25.52 5.20 -18.20
N GLU A 116 25.26 6.50 -18.21
CA GLU A 116 24.19 7.15 -17.44
C GLU A 116 22.87 6.86 -18.14
N SER A 117 22.15 5.81 -17.76
CA SER A 117 20.92 5.49 -18.50
C SER A 117 19.65 5.35 -17.65
N GLY A 118 19.71 5.36 -16.32
CA GLY A 118 18.51 5.19 -15.49
C GLY A 118 17.90 6.44 -14.86
N SER A 119 18.73 7.42 -14.47
CA SER A 119 18.30 8.52 -13.57
C SER A 119 17.29 9.47 -14.21
N GLY A 120 17.44 9.77 -15.50
CA GLY A 120 16.52 10.66 -16.24
C GLY A 120 15.11 10.09 -16.43
N MET A 121 14.94 8.77 -16.34
CA MET A 121 13.66 8.08 -16.54
C MET A 121 13.00 7.59 -15.25
N ALA A 122 13.68 7.74 -14.10
CA ALA A 122 13.15 7.30 -12.81
C ALA A 122 11.76 7.88 -12.49
N SER A 123 11.54 9.16 -12.81
CA SER A 123 10.23 9.81 -12.62
C SER A 123 9.14 9.22 -13.53
N GLN A 124 9.48 8.86 -14.77
CA GLN A 124 8.55 8.24 -15.72
C GLN A 124 8.20 6.81 -15.30
N ILE A 125 9.19 6.04 -14.85
CA ILE A 125 9.00 4.68 -14.31
C ILE A 125 8.03 4.74 -13.12
N GLN A 126 8.29 5.62 -12.14
CA GLN A 126 7.46 5.79 -10.95
C GLN A 126 6.03 6.27 -11.26
N ASN A 127 5.87 7.21 -12.20
CA ASN A 127 4.54 7.68 -12.62
C ASN A 127 3.71 6.57 -13.27
N GLY A 128 4.36 5.72 -14.09
CA GLY A 128 3.73 4.53 -14.67
C GLY A 128 3.25 3.56 -13.58
N THR A 129 4.06 3.31 -12.56
CA THR A 129 3.72 2.46 -11.41
C THR A 129 2.49 2.97 -10.65
N ARG A 130 2.44 4.26 -10.30
CA ARG A 130 1.28 4.85 -9.60
C ARG A 130 -0.02 4.74 -10.40
N THR A 131 0.07 4.92 -11.71
CA THR A 131 -1.09 4.76 -12.61
C THR A 131 -1.62 3.33 -12.61
N ARG A 132 -0.71 2.34 -12.64
CA ARG A 132 -1.06 0.91 -12.54
C ARG A 132 -1.65 0.56 -11.18
N GLN A 133 -1.13 1.14 -10.09
CA GLN A 133 -1.69 0.96 -8.75
C GLN A 133 -3.17 1.35 -8.69
N SER A 134 -3.51 2.54 -9.20
CA SER A 134 -4.91 3.01 -9.28
C SER A 134 -5.75 2.10 -10.18
N SER A 135 -5.18 1.65 -11.30
CA SER A 135 -5.85 0.70 -12.21
C SER A 135 -6.21 -0.60 -11.49
N LEU A 136 -5.25 -1.22 -10.79
CA LEU A 136 -5.46 -2.45 -10.02
C LEU A 136 -6.50 -2.28 -8.91
N ALA A 137 -6.49 -1.14 -8.21
CA ALA A 137 -7.50 -0.81 -7.20
C ALA A 137 -8.93 -0.76 -7.77
N SER A 138 -9.06 -0.38 -9.05
CA SER A 138 -10.35 -0.37 -9.77
C SER A 138 -10.67 -1.69 -10.49
N GLY A 139 -9.82 -2.71 -10.36
CA GLY A 139 -9.96 -4.01 -11.04
C GLY A 139 -9.45 -4.04 -12.48
N ASN A 140 -8.91 -2.93 -12.98
CA ASN A 140 -8.24 -2.87 -14.28
C ASN A 140 -6.83 -3.51 -14.18
N GLY A 141 -6.43 -4.27 -15.18
CA GLY A 141 -5.17 -5.03 -15.16
C GLY A 141 -5.26 -6.40 -14.47
N ILE A 142 -6.46 -6.84 -14.07
CA ILE A 142 -6.74 -8.18 -13.55
C ILE A 142 -7.41 -9.01 -14.64
N SER A 143 -6.79 -10.11 -15.05
CA SER A 143 -7.30 -10.93 -16.16
C SER A 143 -8.30 -11.99 -15.69
N ASN A 144 -8.11 -12.53 -14.50
CA ASN A 144 -9.01 -13.50 -13.90
C ASN A 144 -10.32 -12.85 -13.45
N ASN A 145 -11.43 -13.31 -14.03
CA ASN A 145 -12.77 -12.77 -13.76
C ASN A 145 -13.21 -12.91 -12.30
N LYS A 146 -12.90 -14.01 -11.62
CA LYS A 146 -13.30 -14.22 -10.21
C LYS A 146 -12.60 -13.22 -9.29
N ILE A 147 -11.30 -13.01 -9.54
CA ILE A 147 -10.46 -12.07 -8.79
C ILE A 147 -10.92 -10.64 -9.06
N ARG A 148 -11.13 -10.29 -10.34
CA ARG A 148 -11.63 -8.97 -10.74
C ARG A 148 -12.97 -8.66 -10.09
N GLN A 149 -13.90 -9.61 -10.08
CA GLN A 149 -15.17 -9.46 -9.36
C GLN A 149 -14.98 -9.25 -7.86
N GLY A 150 -13.96 -9.88 -7.26
CA GLY A 150 -13.57 -9.66 -5.87
C GLY A 150 -13.21 -8.21 -5.55
N VAL A 151 -12.67 -7.47 -6.52
CA VAL A 151 -12.32 -6.05 -6.40
C VAL A 151 -13.49 -5.14 -6.78
N THR A 152 -14.17 -5.43 -7.88
CA THR A 152 -15.14 -4.49 -8.49
C THR A 152 -16.56 -4.60 -7.94
N THR A 153 -16.91 -5.73 -7.30
CA THR A 153 -18.28 -5.96 -6.82
C THR A 153 -18.39 -5.65 -5.33
N PRO A 154 -19.55 -5.13 -4.88
CA PRO A 154 -19.81 -4.97 -3.46
C PRO A 154 -19.55 -6.26 -2.70
N ILE A 155 -18.99 -6.10 -1.49
CA ILE A 155 -18.70 -7.22 -0.61
C ILE A 155 -20.03 -7.86 -0.19
N PRO A 156 -20.22 -9.17 -0.46
CA PRO A 156 -21.48 -9.83 -0.17
C PRO A 156 -21.55 -10.16 1.33
N ALA A 157 -22.69 -10.68 1.80
CA ALA A 157 -22.80 -11.13 3.18
C ALA A 157 -21.70 -12.15 3.53
N ARG A 158 -21.26 -12.20 4.80
CA ARG A 158 -20.05 -12.91 5.24
C ARG A 158 -19.92 -14.35 4.72
N GLY A 159 -20.99 -15.14 4.75
CA GLY A 159 -20.98 -16.51 4.21
C GLY A 159 -20.68 -16.56 2.71
N GLN A 160 -21.27 -15.66 1.93
CA GLN A 160 -21.00 -15.52 0.49
C GLN A 160 -19.58 -15.02 0.20
N ALA A 161 -19.03 -14.17 1.07
CA ALA A 161 -17.65 -13.70 0.94
C ALA A 161 -16.64 -14.84 1.13
N GLN A 162 -16.89 -15.76 2.07
CA GLN A 162 -16.07 -16.96 2.26
C GLN A 162 -16.16 -17.92 1.07
N PHE A 163 -17.35 -18.09 0.48
CA PHE A 163 -17.50 -18.86 -0.76
C PHE A 163 -16.72 -18.24 -1.93
N ARG A 164 -16.66 -16.92 -2.03
CA ARG A 164 -15.86 -16.23 -3.04
C ARG A 164 -14.37 -16.51 -2.87
N VAL A 165 -13.85 -16.41 -1.64
CA VAL A 165 -12.45 -16.75 -1.32
C VAL A 165 -12.14 -18.20 -1.68
N ALA A 166 -13.00 -19.14 -1.29
CA ALA A 166 -12.85 -20.55 -1.65
C ALA A 166 -12.88 -20.80 -3.17
N ALA A 167 -13.73 -20.07 -3.91
CA ALA A 167 -13.81 -20.18 -5.37
C ALA A 167 -12.59 -19.62 -6.10
N ILE A 168 -11.91 -18.62 -5.52
CA ILE A 168 -10.60 -18.12 -6.00
C ILE A 168 -9.53 -19.15 -5.65
N HIS A 169 -9.50 -19.63 -4.40
CA HIS A 169 -8.51 -20.60 -3.92
C HIS A 169 -8.46 -21.90 -4.75
N ALA A 170 -9.61 -22.33 -5.27
CA ALA A 170 -9.69 -23.51 -6.14
C ALA A 170 -8.79 -23.44 -7.39
N ASP A 171 -8.37 -22.24 -7.83
CA ASP A 171 -7.45 -22.05 -8.96
C ASP A 171 -5.96 -22.08 -8.54
N TYR A 172 -5.67 -22.14 -7.23
CA TYR A 172 -4.32 -21.97 -6.64
C TYR A 172 -3.93 -23.08 -5.65
N CYS A 173 -4.60 -24.22 -5.68
CA CYS A 173 -4.27 -25.36 -4.82
C CYS A 173 -2.79 -25.73 -4.82
N ASP A 174 -2.22 -25.92 -3.62
CA ASP A 174 -0.91 -26.54 -3.44
C ASP A 174 -1.00 -28.04 -3.10
N ALA A 175 0.15 -28.69 -2.92
CA ALA A 175 0.22 -30.11 -2.62
C ALA A 175 -0.43 -30.47 -1.27
N VAL A 176 -0.42 -29.56 -0.30
CA VAL A 176 -1.05 -29.76 1.01
C VAL A 176 -2.57 -29.69 0.87
N ASP A 177 -3.08 -28.70 0.12
CA ASP A 177 -4.50 -28.59 -0.18
C ASP A 177 -5.01 -29.80 -0.96
N PHE A 178 -4.24 -30.27 -1.95
CA PHE A 178 -4.60 -31.42 -2.75
C PHE A 178 -4.61 -32.72 -1.94
N ALA A 179 -3.69 -32.89 -0.99
CA ALA A 179 -3.72 -34.04 -0.09
C ALA A 179 -4.95 -34.05 0.82
N ALA A 180 -5.43 -32.88 1.25
CA ALA A 180 -6.58 -32.75 2.14
C ALA A 180 -7.94 -32.79 1.41
N TYR A 181 -8.03 -32.14 0.25
CA TYR A 181 -9.30 -31.84 -0.42
C TYR A 181 -9.29 -32.18 -1.93
N GLY A 182 -8.29 -32.93 -2.39
CA GLY A 182 -8.10 -33.30 -3.80
C GLY A 182 -9.32 -34.00 -4.41
N GLY A 183 -9.64 -33.66 -5.66
CA GLY A 183 -10.78 -34.21 -6.40
C GLY A 183 -12.13 -33.54 -6.08
N THR A 184 -12.14 -32.57 -5.16
CA THR A 184 -13.34 -31.77 -4.85
C THR A 184 -13.37 -30.48 -5.70
N PRO A 185 -14.52 -29.77 -5.75
CA PRO A 185 -14.58 -28.44 -6.38
C PRO A 185 -13.65 -27.40 -5.73
N LEU A 186 -13.22 -27.61 -4.48
CA LEU A 186 -12.27 -26.74 -3.78
C LEU A 186 -10.83 -27.00 -4.22
N CYS A 187 -10.53 -28.19 -4.74
CA CYS A 187 -9.18 -28.55 -5.15
C CYS A 187 -9.17 -29.65 -6.21
N LYS A 188 -9.34 -29.27 -7.48
CA LYS A 188 -9.41 -30.23 -8.59
C LYS A 188 -8.05 -30.87 -8.90
N SER A 189 -7.00 -30.06 -8.88
CA SER A 189 -5.62 -30.46 -9.14
C SER A 189 -4.68 -29.45 -8.49
N ILE A 190 -3.40 -29.81 -8.36
CA ILE A 190 -2.35 -28.86 -7.98
C ILE A 190 -2.23 -27.80 -9.09
N SER A 191 -2.19 -26.52 -8.70
CA SER A 191 -2.09 -25.38 -9.62
C SER A 191 -0.68 -25.24 -10.22
N GLU A 192 -0.58 -24.56 -11.35
CA GLU A 192 0.70 -24.09 -11.91
C GLU A 192 1.38 -23.06 -10.98
N LEU A 193 0.57 -22.33 -10.20
CA LEU A 193 0.99 -21.33 -9.22
C LEU A 193 0.53 -21.76 -7.81
N PRO A 194 1.11 -22.85 -7.26
CA PRO A 194 0.62 -23.47 -6.03
C PRO A 194 0.70 -22.51 -4.83
N GLY A 195 -0.41 -22.35 -4.13
CA GLY A 195 -0.55 -21.45 -2.99
C GLY A 195 -0.48 -19.96 -3.36
N GLY A 196 -0.61 -19.62 -4.64
CA GLY A 196 -0.47 -18.27 -5.16
C GLY A 196 -1.36 -17.24 -4.46
N ASP A 197 -2.53 -17.65 -3.99
CA ASP A 197 -3.55 -16.81 -3.36
C ASP A 197 -3.42 -16.71 -1.82
N LYS A 198 -2.52 -17.47 -1.20
CA LYS A 198 -2.38 -17.52 0.27
C LYS A 198 -0.97 -17.26 0.77
N ARG A 199 0.03 -17.20 -0.12
CA ARG A 199 1.44 -17.01 0.23
C ARG A 199 1.89 -15.57 -0.07
N LEU A 200 2.51 -14.92 0.92
CA LEU A 200 3.08 -13.56 0.76
C LEU A 200 4.13 -13.49 -0.35
N THR A 201 4.85 -14.60 -0.60
CA THR A 201 5.84 -14.69 -1.68
C THR A 201 5.24 -14.44 -3.06
N SER A 202 3.94 -14.66 -3.28
CA SER A 202 3.28 -14.29 -4.53
C SER A 202 3.36 -12.80 -4.82
N LEU A 203 3.33 -11.97 -3.76
CA LEU A 203 3.43 -10.53 -3.85
C LEU A 203 4.89 -10.05 -3.92
N LEU A 204 5.80 -10.71 -3.20
CA LEU A 204 7.20 -10.30 -3.11
C LEU A 204 8.06 -10.84 -4.25
N ASP A 205 7.89 -12.11 -4.62
CA ASP A 205 8.81 -12.89 -5.46
C ASP A 205 8.12 -13.46 -6.71
N GLY A 206 6.84 -13.14 -6.91
CA GLY A 206 5.98 -13.70 -7.94
C GLY A 206 5.53 -15.11 -7.58
N ALA A 207 4.29 -15.47 -7.92
CA ALA A 207 3.79 -16.81 -7.67
C ALA A 207 4.54 -17.85 -8.51
N GLY A 208 4.63 -19.09 -8.01
CA GLY A 208 5.23 -20.21 -8.71
C GLY A 208 5.54 -21.40 -7.80
N LYS A 209 6.24 -22.40 -8.34
CA LYS A 209 6.60 -23.63 -7.62
C LYS A 209 7.61 -23.37 -6.51
N ASP A 210 7.61 -24.22 -5.49
CA ASP A 210 8.59 -24.17 -4.41
C ASP A 210 10.03 -24.26 -4.96
N GLY A 211 10.92 -23.43 -4.42
CA GLY A 211 12.33 -23.38 -4.81
C GLY A 211 12.63 -22.60 -6.10
N LYS A 212 11.63 -21.98 -6.75
CA LYS A 212 11.91 -21.09 -7.88
C LYS A 212 12.72 -19.86 -7.45
N SER A 213 13.48 -19.27 -8.38
CA SER A 213 14.06 -17.95 -8.17
C SER A 213 12.96 -16.87 -8.13
N PRO A 214 13.17 -15.76 -7.40
CA PRO A 214 12.25 -14.63 -7.42
C PRO A 214 12.14 -14.01 -8.81
N ASP A 215 10.90 -13.79 -9.25
CA ASP A 215 10.60 -12.92 -10.40
C ASP A 215 10.25 -11.54 -9.84
N LEU A 216 10.80 -10.47 -10.42
CA LEU A 216 10.46 -9.10 -10.00
C LEU A 216 9.62 -8.37 -11.06
N THR A 217 9.64 -8.82 -12.31
CA THR A 217 8.65 -8.49 -13.34
C THR A 217 7.69 -9.64 -13.46
N PHE A 218 6.45 -9.41 -13.07
CA PHE A 218 5.43 -10.43 -13.05
C PHE A 218 4.79 -10.58 -14.42
N ASP A 219 4.53 -11.83 -14.82
CA ASP A 219 3.57 -12.09 -15.88
C ASP A 219 2.13 -11.82 -15.41
N GLN A 220 1.15 -11.96 -16.31
CA GLN A 220 -0.25 -11.71 -15.96
C GLN A 220 -0.81 -12.75 -14.97
N LYS A 221 -0.36 -14.01 -15.01
CA LYS A 221 -0.84 -15.05 -14.08
C LYS A 221 -0.32 -14.78 -12.66
N GLN A 222 0.93 -14.35 -12.53
CA GLN A 222 1.56 -13.92 -11.29
C GLN A 222 0.91 -12.64 -10.75
N THR A 223 0.58 -11.70 -11.63
CA THR A 223 -0.20 -10.50 -11.27
C THR A 223 -1.54 -10.88 -10.65
N ASP A 224 -2.29 -11.78 -11.30
CA ASP A 224 -3.58 -12.24 -10.82
C ASP A 224 -3.43 -13.01 -9.50
N ALA A 225 -2.43 -13.87 -9.36
CA ALA A 225 -2.14 -14.58 -8.11
C ALA A 225 -1.83 -13.63 -6.95
N ALA A 226 -1.02 -12.60 -7.19
CA ALA A 226 -0.73 -11.56 -6.21
C ALA A 226 -2.01 -10.77 -5.83
N MET A 227 -2.89 -10.47 -6.78
CA MET A 227 -4.20 -9.88 -6.47
C MET A 227 -5.08 -10.82 -5.65
N ALA A 228 -5.08 -12.13 -5.93
CA ALA A 228 -5.78 -13.12 -5.11
C ALA A 228 -5.26 -13.10 -3.67
N TYR A 229 -3.94 -13.05 -3.49
CA TYR A 229 -3.33 -12.89 -2.18
C TYR A 229 -3.81 -11.61 -1.47
N ILE A 230 -3.79 -10.46 -2.13
CA ILE A 230 -4.25 -9.18 -1.55
C ILE A 230 -5.72 -9.26 -1.09
N LEU A 231 -6.58 -9.90 -1.88
CA LEU A 231 -7.98 -10.09 -1.55
C LEU A 231 -8.16 -11.03 -0.35
N ASN A 232 -7.38 -12.10 -0.27
CA ASN A 232 -7.49 -13.11 0.78
C ASN A 232 -6.81 -12.69 2.09
N SER A 233 -5.76 -11.87 2.01
CA SER A 233 -4.98 -11.42 3.17
C SER A 233 -5.54 -10.17 3.84
N SER A 234 -6.59 -9.56 3.28
CA SER A 234 -7.31 -8.44 3.88
C SER A 234 -8.70 -8.89 4.32
N ALA A 235 -9.20 -8.36 5.43
CA ALA A 235 -10.47 -8.82 5.97
C ALA A 235 -11.61 -8.61 4.96
N THR A 236 -12.33 -9.69 4.65
CA THR A 236 -13.33 -9.73 3.59
C THR A 236 -14.52 -8.82 3.86
N SER A 237 -14.91 -8.62 5.12
CA SER A 237 -15.95 -7.66 5.52
C SER A 237 -16.01 -7.47 7.04
N ALA A 238 -16.43 -6.28 7.50
CA ALA A 238 -16.87 -6.06 8.87
C ALA A 238 -18.41 -6.10 9.05
N GLY A 239 -19.19 -6.17 7.97
CA GLY A 239 -20.66 -6.20 8.03
C GLY A 239 -21.35 -6.66 6.73
N LYS A 240 -22.67 -6.54 6.67
CA LYS A 240 -23.49 -6.91 5.50
C LYS A 240 -23.75 -5.66 4.66
N GLN A 241 -23.68 -5.77 3.35
CA GLN A 241 -24.17 -4.72 2.45
C GLN A 241 -25.70 -4.55 2.61
N LEU A 242 -26.14 -3.32 2.84
CA LEU A 242 -27.57 -2.99 2.92
C LEU A 242 -28.22 -2.94 1.53
N SER A 243 -29.48 -3.35 1.47
CA SER A 243 -30.36 -3.15 0.31
C SER A 243 -30.76 -1.69 0.14
N LYS A 244 -31.24 -1.33 -1.06
CA LYS A 244 -31.71 0.03 -1.35
C LYS A 244 -32.83 0.51 -0.42
N GLY A 245 -33.64 -0.41 0.12
CA GLY A 245 -34.70 -0.09 1.09
C GLY A 245 -34.14 0.22 2.48
N GLU A 246 -33.27 -0.65 2.99
CA GLU A 246 -32.64 -0.51 4.32
C GLU A 246 -31.87 0.82 4.44
N VAL A 247 -31.18 1.25 3.38
CA VAL A 247 -30.40 2.51 3.35
C VAL A 247 -31.25 3.78 3.49
N LYS A 248 -32.55 3.74 3.18
CA LYS A 248 -33.42 4.94 3.29
C LYS A 248 -33.73 5.34 4.72
N THR A 249 -33.56 4.44 5.68
CA THR A 249 -33.81 4.71 7.11
C THR A 249 -32.64 5.47 7.73
N THR A 250 -32.88 6.24 8.80
CA THR A 250 -31.81 6.94 9.54
C THR A 250 -30.73 5.97 10.04
N SER A 251 -31.13 4.83 10.61
CA SER A 251 -30.19 3.80 11.06
C SER A 251 -29.42 3.17 9.88
N GLY A 252 -30.06 3.02 8.72
CA GLY A 252 -29.41 2.57 7.49
C GLY A 252 -28.35 3.54 6.97
N GLN A 253 -28.64 4.84 6.99
CA GLN A 253 -27.66 5.88 6.63
C GLN A 253 -26.47 5.88 7.59
N GLN A 254 -26.71 5.77 8.91
CA GLN A 254 -25.64 5.66 9.91
C GLN A 254 -24.79 4.40 9.71
N TYR A 255 -25.43 3.27 9.38
CA TYR A 255 -24.73 2.02 9.08
C TYR A 255 -23.79 2.18 7.88
N VAL A 256 -24.27 2.78 6.79
CA VAL A 256 -23.44 3.05 5.61
C VAL A 256 -22.28 3.99 5.93
N GLY A 257 -22.50 4.99 6.80
CA GLY A 257 -21.42 5.85 7.28
C GLY A 257 -20.31 5.07 7.99
N LEU A 258 -20.66 4.17 8.92
CA LEU A 258 -19.69 3.29 9.59
C LEU A 258 -18.99 2.33 8.62
N MET A 259 -19.72 1.76 7.66
CA MET A 259 -19.14 0.90 6.64
C MET A 259 -18.13 1.67 5.77
N THR A 260 -18.46 2.91 5.40
CA THR A 260 -17.58 3.77 4.59
C THR A 260 -16.28 4.10 5.35
N GLN A 261 -16.37 4.38 6.65
CA GLN A 261 -15.19 4.59 7.50
C GLN A 261 -14.31 3.33 7.56
N TYR A 262 -14.92 2.16 7.75
CA TYR A 262 -14.22 0.88 7.71
C TYR A 262 -13.52 0.63 6.36
N GLU A 263 -14.20 0.90 5.25
CA GLU A 263 -13.65 0.74 3.91
C GLU A 263 -12.49 1.72 3.64
N ALA A 264 -12.58 2.96 4.13
CA ALA A 264 -11.49 3.93 4.01
C ALA A 264 -10.21 3.45 4.72
N VAL A 265 -10.33 2.90 5.94
CA VAL A 265 -9.17 2.32 6.64
C VAL A 265 -8.62 1.10 5.90
N ASN A 266 -9.48 0.24 5.36
CA ASN A 266 -9.01 -0.91 4.58
C ASN A 266 -8.42 -0.54 3.22
N SER A 267 -8.83 0.58 2.63
CA SER A 267 -8.18 1.14 1.44
C SER A 267 -6.73 1.50 1.74
N ALA A 268 -6.49 2.22 2.85
CA ALA A 268 -5.14 2.52 3.32
C ALA A 268 -4.33 1.26 3.67
N ALA A 269 -4.97 0.27 4.30
CA ALA A 269 -4.35 -1.01 4.64
C ALA A 269 -3.87 -1.81 3.42
N ARG A 270 -4.57 -1.72 2.28
CA ARG A 270 -4.25 -2.43 1.04
C ARG A 270 -3.23 -1.68 0.16
N GLU A 271 -3.10 -0.38 0.36
CA GLU A 271 -2.20 0.50 -0.42
C GLU A 271 -0.79 -0.08 -0.60
N PRO A 272 -0.05 -0.49 0.45
CA PRO A 272 1.34 -0.94 0.29
C PRO A 272 1.43 -2.24 -0.52
N MET A 273 0.42 -3.10 -0.44
CA MET A 273 0.38 -4.32 -1.25
C MET A 273 0.08 -4.01 -2.72
N LEU A 274 -0.85 -3.08 -3.00
CA LEU A 274 -1.14 -2.64 -4.36
C LEU A 274 0.06 -1.90 -4.98
N ALA A 275 0.75 -1.08 -4.19
CA ALA A 275 1.99 -0.42 -4.60
C ALA A 275 3.06 -1.45 -4.98
N MET A 276 3.30 -2.45 -4.12
CA MET A 276 4.24 -3.54 -4.39
C MET A 276 3.90 -4.27 -5.69
N LEU A 277 2.64 -4.68 -5.87
CA LEU A 277 2.21 -5.36 -7.08
C LEU A 277 2.37 -4.49 -8.33
N SER A 278 1.94 -3.23 -8.27
CA SER A 278 2.05 -2.31 -9.40
C SER A 278 3.51 -2.09 -9.82
N ALA A 279 4.43 -2.07 -8.85
CA ALA A 279 5.86 -1.91 -9.08
C ALA A 279 6.51 -3.19 -9.63
N SER A 280 5.83 -4.34 -9.53
CA SER A 280 6.22 -5.61 -10.16
C SER A 280 5.65 -5.78 -11.58
N GLN A 281 4.75 -4.92 -12.06
CA GLN A 281 4.20 -5.06 -13.41
C GLN A 281 5.18 -4.54 -14.49
N PRO A 282 5.20 -5.13 -15.70
CA PRO A 282 6.05 -4.69 -16.80
C PRO A 282 5.90 -3.19 -17.07
N ASN A 283 7.03 -2.49 -17.21
CA ASN A 283 7.05 -1.04 -17.40
C ASN A 283 7.72 -0.62 -18.71
N GLU A 284 6.89 -0.14 -19.65
CA GLU A 284 7.33 0.37 -20.96
C GLU A 284 8.41 1.44 -20.87
N ALA A 285 8.41 2.27 -19.82
CA ALA A 285 9.43 3.30 -19.61
C ALA A 285 10.85 2.73 -19.45
N THR A 286 11.00 1.43 -19.18
CA THR A 286 12.32 0.79 -19.03
C THR A 286 12.90 0.30 -20.36
N ARG A 287 12.12 0.28 -21.44
CA ARG A 287 12.47 -0.38 -22.71
C ARG A 287 13.75 0.16 -23.33
N ASP A 288 13.81 1.48 -23.51
CA ASP A 288 14.92 2.11 -24.23
C ASP A 288 16.20 2.10 -23.39
N VAL A 289 16.07 2.37 -22.09
CA VAL A 289 17.17 2.27 -21.13
C VAL A 289 17.72 0.85 -21.07
N LEU A 290 16.85 -0.16 -21.03
CA LEU A 290 17.29 -1.54 -21.02
C LEU A 290 18.04 -1.87 -22.32
N ARG A 291 17.50 -1.47 -23.48
CA ARG A 291 18.16 -1.69 -24.77
C ARG A 291 19.56 -1.07 -24.81
N GLU A 292 19.71 0.16 -24.32
CA GLU A 292 21.00 0.85 -24.23
C GLU A 292 21.94 0.14 -23.26
N THR A 293 21.50 -0.16 -22.04
CA THR A 293 22.31 -0.80 -21.01
C THR A 293 22.81 -2.18 -21.44
N LEU A 294 22.01 -2.94 -22.20
CA LEU A 294 22.38 -4.27 -22.70
C LEU A 294 23.39 -4.24 -23.86
N THR A 295 23.78 -3.07 -24.36
CA THR A 295 24.90 -2.96 -25.31
C THR A 295 26.24 -3.32 -24.66
N ALA A 296 26.37 -3.14 -23.34
CA ALA A 296 27.53 -3.57 -22.58
C ALA A 296 27.46 -5.07 -22.30
N SER A 297 28.47 -5.83 -22.74
CA SER A 297 28.52 -7.29 -22.60
C SER A 297 28.35 -7.76 -21.15
N SER A 298 29.01 -7.10 -20.20
CA SER A 298 28.90 -7.44 -18.78
C SER A 298 27.50 -7.20 -18.21
N ALA A 299 26.78 -6.18 -18.69
CA ALA A 299 25.38 -5.95 -18.32
C ALA A 299 24.43 -6.97 -18.97
N ALA A 300 24.66 -7.32 -20.24
CA ALA A 300 23.88 -8.33 -20.96
C ALA A 300 23.99 -9.72 -20.31
N GLU A 301 25.20 -10.13 -19.92
CA GLU A 301 25.41 -11.38 -19.20
C GLU A 301 24.73 -11.39 -17.83
N TYR A 302 24.81 -10.26 -17.10
CA TYR A 302 24.12 -10.13 -15.82
C TYR A 302 22.60 -10.22 -15.98
N PHE A 303 22.03 -9.52 -16.97
CA PHE A 303 20.61 -9.58 -17.31
C PHE A 303 20.16 -11.02 -17.62
N ASN A 304 20.89 -11.72 -18.48
CA ASN A 304 20.55 -13.10 -18.84
C ASN A 304 20.55 -14.04 -17.61
N ARG A 305 21.42 -13.77 -16.64
CA ARG A 305 21.52 -14.56 -15.41
C ARG A 305 20.44 -14.22 -14.37
N THR A 306 20.08 -12.95 -14.20
CA THR A 306 19.30 -12.49 -13.04
C THR A 306 17.90 -12.00 -13.37
N ALA A 307 17.63 -11.62 -14.63
CA ALA A 307 16.32 -11.10 -14.99
C ALA A 307 15.25 -12.21 -14.99
N SER A 308 14.03 -11.83 -14.63
CA SER A 308 12.86 -12.70 -14.70
C SER A 308 12.58 -13.12 -16.15
N ASP A 309 11.88 -14.24 -16.30
CA ASP A 309 11.52 -14.77 -17.61
C ASP A 309 10.64 -13.78 -18.39
N GLU A 310 9.74 -13.08 -17.70
CA GLU A 310 8.89 -12.06 -18.31
C GLU A 310 9.70 -10.86 -18.80
N ALA A 311 10.68 -10.40 -18.02
CA ALA A 311 11.53 -9.28 -18.44
C ALA A 311 12.36 -9.63 -19.69
N LYS A 312 12.91 -10.85 -19.73
CA LYS A 312 13.63 -11.39 -20.89
C LYS A 312 12.72 -11.49 -22.12
N ARG A 313 11.51 -12.01 -21.93
CA ARG A 313 10.53 -12.22 -23.02
C ARG A 313 10.02 -10.91 -23.60
N ALA A 314 9.69 -9.93 -22.74
CA ALA A 314 9.05 -8.68 -23.14
C ALA A 314 10.06 -7.58 -23.52
N GLY A 315 11.33 -7.73 -23.13
CA GLY A 315 12.36 -6.71 -23.31
C GLY A 315 12.08 -5.44 -22.51
N ILE A 316 11.37 -5.57 -21.39
CA ILE A 316 11.03 -4.49 -20.44
C ILE A 316 11.06 -5.06 -19.03
N MET A 317 11.43 -4.23 -18.06
CA MET A 317 11.42 -4.57 -16.64
C MET A 317 10.28 -3.86 -15.92
N SER A 318 9.88 -4.41 -14.77
CA SER A 318 9.15 -3.67 -13.76
C SER A 318 10.02 -2.63 -13.07
N GLU A 319 9.44 -1.72 -12.28
CA GLU A 319 10.23 -0.78 -11.47
C GLU A 319 11.16 -1.53 -10.51
N ARG A 320 10.63 -2.55 -9.83
CA ARG A 320 11.38 -3.33 -8.85
C ARG A 320 12.55 -4.07 -9.48
N GLU A 321 12.32 -4.70 -10.62
CA GLU A 321 13.37 -5.44 -11.30
C GLU A 321 14.41 -4.49 -11.88
N PHE A 322 14.00 -3.34 -12.42
CA PHE A 322 14.90 -2.35 -12.95
C PHE A 322 15.85 -1.79 -11.88
N GLU A 323 15.33 -1.44 -10.70
CA GLU A 323 16.17 -1.00 -9.58
C GLU A 323 17.14 -2.10 -9.11
N GLN A 324 16.65 -3.34 -8.99
CA GLN A 324 17.48 -4.48 -8.62
C GLN A 324 18.58 -4.76 -9.65
N PHE A 325 18.25 -4.65 -10.93
CA PHE A 325 19.18 -4.83 -12.02
C PHE A 325 20.24 -3.72 -12.05
N GLU A 326 19.84 -2.45 -11.97
CA GLU A 326 20.76 -1.31 -12.01
C GLU A 326 21.76 -1.29 -10.86
N VAL A 327 21.31 -1.65 -9.66
CA VAL A 327 22.17 -1.73 -8.48
C VAL A 327 23.01 -3.01 -8.53
N GLY A 328 22.39 -4.14 -8.88
CA GLY A 328 23.03 -5.44 -8.93
C GLY A 328 24.11 -5.56 -10.00
N ARG A 329 23.90 -4.99 -11.19
CA ARG A 329 24.89 -5.05 -12.27
C ARG A 329 26.18 -4.29 -11.96
N ARG A 330 26.15 -3.35 -11.01
CA ARG A 330 27.32 -2.57 -10.56
C ARG A 330 28.01 -3.18 -9.34
N TYR A 331 27.26 -3.84 -8.45
CA TYR A 331 27.83 -4.43 -7.23
C TYR A 331 28.07 -5.95 -7.35
N ALA A 332 27.04 -6.71 -7.72
CA ALA A 332 27.03 -8.17 -7.68
C ALA A 332 27.45 -8.85 -9.01
N ASN A 333 27.81 -8.07 -10.02
CA ASN A 333 28.29 -8.57 -11.30
C ASN A 333 29.81 -8.70 -11.31
N THR A 334 30.30 -9.94 -11.31
CA THR A 334 31.74 -10.22 -11.35
C THR A 334 32.41 -9.70 -12.61
N ASN A 335 31.71 -9.70 -13.75
CA ASN A 335 32.28 -9.19 -15.00
C ASN A 335 32.45 -7.68 -14.94
N TYR A 336 31.48 -6.96 -14.39
CA TYR A 336 31.62 -5.53 -14.13
C TYR A 336 32.80 -5.24 -13.18
N GLN A 337 33.02 -6.06 -12.15
CA GLN A 337 34.17 -5.87 -11.26
C GLN A 337 35.51 -6.10 -11.97
N THR A 338 35.58 -7.06 -12.88
CA THR A 338 36.75 -7.29 -13.74
C THR A 338 36.98 -6.12 -14.68
N ASP A 339 35.93 -5.65 -15.36
CA ASP A 339 35.96 -4.48 -16.24
C ASP A 339 36.48 -3.26 -15.46
N LEU A 340 35.90 -2.99 -14.28
CA LEU A 340 36.29 -1.90 -13.39
C LEU A 340 37.76 -2.02 -12.96
N GLN A 341 38.24 -3.23 -12.65
CA GLN A 341 39.63 -3.48 -12.27
C GLN A 341 40.61 -3.25 -13.44
N SER A 342 40.16 -3.48 -14.68
CA SER A 342 40.95 -3.28 -15.90
C SER A 342 41.00 -1.82 -16.36
N MET A 343 40.16 -0.93 -15.82
CA MET A 343 40.18 0.49 -16.14
C MET A 343 41.51 1.13 -15.74
N GLU A 344 42.18 1.81 -16.67
CA GLU A 344 43.33 2.67 -16.37
C GLU A 344 42.89 3.86 -15.52
N GLY A 345 43.59 4.15 -14.42
CA GLY A 345 43.23 5.25 -13.52
C GLY A 345 43.58 5.00 -12.05
N ASP A 346 43.28 6.00 -11.22
CA ASP A 346 43.58 6.02 -9.78
C ASP A 346 42.85 4.87 -9.04
N ASN A 347 43.61 4.11 -8.23
CA ASN A 347 43.08 3.08 -7.34
C ASN A 347 41.99 3.65 -6.41
N LEU A 348 42.12 4.91 -6.01
CA LEU A 348 41.17 5.57 -5.13
C LEU A 348 39.78 5.72 -5.77
N ILE A 349 39.72 6.05 -7.08
CA ILE A 349 38.45 6.20 -7.81
C ILE A 349 37.75 4.84 -7.94
N ARG A 350 38.48 3.78 -8.27
CA ARG A 350 37.91 2.42 -8.34
C ARG A 350 37.34 1.98 -6.99
N GLU A 351 38.08 2.24 -5.90
CA GLU A 351 37.61 1.90 -4.57
C GLU A 351 36.40 2.74 -4.14
N SER A 352 36.34 4.01 -4.55
CA SER A 352 35.17 4.87 -4.38
C SER A 352 33.94 4.30 -5.11
N ILE A 353 34.08 3.86 -6.36
CA ILE A 353 32.99 3.23 -7.15
C ILE A 353 32.48 1.95 -6.46
N ARG A 354 33.39 1.10 -5.96
CA ARG A 354 33.04 -0.12 -5.22
C ARG A 354 32.26 0.20 -3.95
N THR A 355 32.77 1.14 -3.16
CA THR A 355 32.12 1.59 -1.91
C THR A 355 30.73 2.14 -2.20
N GLN A 356 30.57 2.99 -3.22
CA GLN A 356 29.28 3.53 -3.62
C GLN A 356 28.30 2.44 -4.11
N SER A 357 28.80 1.48 -4.88
CA SER A 357 27.98 0.36 -5.38
C SER A 357 27.51 -0.54 -4.24
N LEU A 358 28.38 -0.80 -3.25
CA LEU A 358 28.02 -1.51 -2.01
C LEU A 358 26.96 -0.73 -1.23
N GLN A 359 27.14 0.58 -1.05
CA GLN A 359 26.17 1.42 -0.36
C GLN A 359 24.80 1.37 -1.04
N ASN A 360 24.74 1.49 -2.37
CA ASN A 360 23.49 1.41 -3.13
C ASN A 360 22.82 0.04 -2.99
N TRP A 361 23.59 -1.05 -3.00
CA TRP A 361 23.09 -2.41 -2.75
C TRP A 361 22.46 -2.56 -1.36
N LEU A 362 23.13 -2.04 -0.32
CA LEU A 362 22.59 -2.05 1.03
C LEU A 362 21.33 -1.18 1.16
N LEU A 363 21.30 0.00 0.54
CA LEU A 363 20.14 0.88 0.53
C LEU A 363 18.93 0.24 -0.17
N LEU A 364 19.15 -0.47 -1.28
CA LEU A 364 18.10 -1.24 -1.94
C LEU A 364 17.57 -2.35 -1.02
N GLY A 365 18.46 -3.08 -0.33
CA GLY A 365 18.05 -4.08 0.66
C GLY A 365 17.20 -3.49 1.79
N ILE A 366 17.57 -2.31 2.31
CA ILE A 366 16.79 -1.59 3.31
C ILE A 366 15.42 -1.19 2.76
N LYS A 367 15.36 -0.63 1.53
CA LYS A 367 14.09 -0.28 0.85
C LYS A 367 13.16 -1.49 0.78
N GLN A 368 13.66 -2.65 0.37
CA GLN A 368 12.88 -3.88 0.28
C GLN A 368 12.34 -4.35 1.63
N GLN A 369 13.16 -4.28 2.70
CA GLN A 369 12.71 -4.61 4.05
C GLN A 369 11.62 -3.64 4.55
N LEU A 370 11.75 -2.35 4.27
CA LEU A 370 10.72 -1.35 4.61
C LEU A 370 9.42 -1.62 3.86
N GLN A 371 9.47 -1.94 2.57
CA GLN A 371 8.27 -2.29 1.79
C GLN A 371 7.58 -3.54 2.34
N LYS A 372 8.34 -4.59 2.68
CA LYS A 372 7.80 -5.79 3.34
C LYS A 372 7.17 -5.45 4.68
N ASN A 373 7.80 -4.59 5.48
CA ASN A 373 7.27 -4.16 6.76
C ASN A 373 5.95 -3.36 6.59
N ASN A 374 5.87 -2.46 5.61
CA ASN A 374 4.65 -1.71 5.30
C ASN A 374 3.49 -2.63 4.90
N ILE A 375 3.76 -3.71 4.15
CA ILE A 375 2.75 -4.73 3.82
C ILE A 375 2.19 -5.38 5.09
N LEU A 376 3.08 -5.80 6.02
CA LEU A 376 2.66 -6.42 7.28
C LEU A 376 1.89 -5.43 8.16
N GLN A 377 2.32 -4.17 8.23
CA GLN A 377 1.59 -3.11 8.93
C GLN A 377 0.21 -2.86 8.33
N GLY A 378 0.09 -2.87 7.00
CA GLY A 378 -1.19 -2.78 6.31
C GLY A 378 -2.13 -3.92 6.70
N GLN A 379 -1.63 -5.16 6.73
CA GLN A 379 -2.42 -6.32 7.19
C GLN A 379 -2.89 -6.17 8.64
N LEU A 380 -2.00 -5.72 9.54
CA LEU A 380 -2.35 -5.45 10.94
C LEU A 380 -3.41 -4.34 11.06
N LEU A 381 -3.29 -3.26 10.28
CA LEU A 381 -4.26 -2.18 10.22
C LEU A 381 -5.64 -2.70 9.78
N SER A 382 -5.69 -3.57 8.77
CA SER A 382 -6.94 -4.22 8.33
C SER A 382 -7.57 -5.03 9.45
N LEU A 383 -6.80 -5.86 10.16
CA LEU A 383 -7.27 -6.66 11.28
C LEU A 383 -7.83 -5.79 12.42
N ASN A 384 -7.10 -4.75 12.82
CA ASN A 384 -7.52 -3.82 13.87
C ASN A 384 -8.80 -3.05 13.49
N ALA A 385 -8.90 -2.59 12.23
CA ALA A 385 -10.11 -1.96 11.72
C ALA A 385 -11.29 -2.93 11.80
N THR A 386 -11.09 -4.17 11.39
CA THR A 386 -12.14 -5.19 11.47
C THR A 386 -12.57 -5.47 12.91
N GLU A 387 -11.64 -5.54 13.86
CA GLU A 387 -11.94 -5.73 15.28
C GLU A 387 -12.74 -4.55 15.85
N SER A 388 -12.38 -3.32 15.48
CA SER A 388 -13.03 -2.10 15.97
C SER A 388 -14.43 -1.86 15.40
N TYR A 389 -14.61 -2.01 14.08
CA TYR A 389 -15.85 -1.66 13.40
C TYR A 389 -16.89 -2.77 13.41
N ARG A 390 -16.48 -4.04 13.45
CA ARG A 390 -17.42 -5.17 13.37
C ARG A 390 -18.48 -5.17 14.48
N PRO A 391 -18.15 -4.97 15.78
CA PRO A 391 -19.16 -4.92 16.83
C PRO A 391 -20.14 -3.75 16.64
N GLN A 392 -19.63 -2.58 16.23
CA GLN A 392 -20.44 -1.38 15.98
C GLN A 392 -21.43 -1.60 14.83
N LEU A 393 -20.96 -2.22 13.74
CA LEU A 393 -21.79 -2.61 12.61
C LEU A 393 -22.84 -3.66 13.02
N GLN A 394 -22.50 -4.63 13.86
CA GLN A 394 -23.46 -5.62 14.35
C GLN A 394 -24.59 -4.97 15.17
N VAL A 395 -24.27 -4.06 16.09
CA VAL A 395 -25.27 -3.32 16.88
C VAL A 395 -26.15 -2.47 15.94
N LYS A 396 -25.53 -1.71 15.03
CA LYS A 396 -26.28 -0.85 14.11
C LYS A 396 -27.17 -1.65 13.14
N MET A 397 -26.76 -2.85 12.74
CA MET A 397 -27.57 -3.75 11.92
C MET A 397 -28.85 -4.21 12.64
N GLN A 398 -28.80 -4.42 13.96
CA GLN A 398 -30.00 -4.76 14.74
C GLN A 398 -31.02 -3.60 14.71
N GLU A 399 -30.55 -2.35 14.79
CA GLU A 399 -31.41 -1.17 14.66
C GLU A 399 -32.01 -1.05 13.25
N VAL A 400 -31.22 -1.32 12.20
CA VAL A 400 -31.71 -1.33 10.81
C VAL A 400 -32.84 -2.34 10.64
N ASN A 401 -32.66 -3.56 11.15
CA ASN A 401 -33.69 -4.61 11.08
C ASN A 401 -34.95 -4.22 11.87
N ALA A 402 -34.80 -3.60 13.05
CA ALA A 402 -35.93 -3.14 13.86
C ALA A 402 -36.68 -1.95 13.24
N GLY A 403 -35.97 -1.07 12.52
CA GLY A 403 -36.55 0.07 11.80
C GLY A 403 -37.29 -0.35 10.54
N ALA A 404 -36.79 -1.36 9.81
CA ALA A 404 -37.47 -1.92 8.65
C ALA A 404 -38.81 -2.57 9.04
N ALA A 405 -38.86 -3.30 10.15
CA ALA A 405 -40.08 -3.95 10.65
C ALA A 405 -41.18 -2.98 11.15
N ARG A 406 -40.92 -1.66 11.23
CA ARG A 406 -41.91 -0.64 11.63
C ARG A 406 -42.52 0.12 10.44
N HIS A 407 -42.01 -0.12 9.23
CA HIS A 407 -42.46 0.53 8.00
C HIS A 407 -43.13 -0.42 6.99
N ASP A 408 -43.19 -1.71 7.32
CA ASP A 408 -44.13 -2.69 6.77
C ASP A 408 -45.40 -2.73 7.64
#